data_AF-A0A151QUN6-F1
#
_entry.id   AF-A0A151QUN6-F1
#
_cell.length_a   1.000
_cell.length_b   1.000
_cell.length_c   1.000
_cell.angle_alpha   90.00
_cell.angle_beta   90.00
_cell.angle_gamma   90.00
#
_symmetry.space_group_name_H-M   'P 1'
#
loop_
_entity.id
_entity.type
_entity.pdbx_description
1 polymer ?
#
loop_
_entity_poly.entity_id
_entity_poly.type
_entity_poly.pdbx_seq_one_letter_code
_entity_poly.pdbx_strand_id
1 'polypeptide(L)'
;MHQYHPKTIRNYHKKGDKNTRYFHVVVNWRRRMNSLKGIEKDGVWIQEPNQVKYEVSNYFSNKFSEEMWLRPTLDGVQFSKISNEQRILLTQQFGGLEIKEAVWSCDGSKSPGPDGYNFNFIKSIGTC
;
A
#
# COMPACT_ATOMS: atom_id res chain seq x y z
N MET A 1 12.80 16.41 16.29
CA MET A 1 13.06 15.17 15.52
C MET A 1 12.89 13.96 16.45
N HIS A 2 11.66 13.47 16.63
CA HIS A 2 11.41 12.29 17.46
C HIS A 2 11.68 11.01 16.66
N GLN A 3 12.71 10.30 17.09
CA GLN A 3 13.23 9.08 16.51
C GLN A 3 12.18 7.95 16.56
N TYR A 4 11.77 7.44 15.39
CA TYR A 4 10.92 6.26 15.27
C TYR A 4 11.68 5.05 15.83
N HIS A 5 11.20 4.47 16.94
CA HIS A 5 11.86 3.34 17.60
C HIS A 5 11.60 2.01 16.85
N PRO A 6 12.65 1.28 16.39
CA PRO A 6 12.57 -0.06 15.80
C PRO A 6 12.07 -1.17 16.73
N LYS A 7 11.72 -0.84 17.98
CA LYS A 7 11.31 -1.79 19.03
C LYS A 7 9.87 -2.26 18.88
N THR A 8 9.02 -1.48 18.22
CA THR A 8 7.58 -1.75 18.10
C THR A 8 7.27 -2.92 17.16
N ILE A 9 7.97 -3.01 16.03
CA ILE A 9 7.78 -4.07 15.02
C ILE A 9 8.30 -5.43 15.51
N ARG A 10 9.46 -5.43 16.19
CA ARG A 10 10.10 -6.62 16.74
C ARG A 10 9.25 -7.30 17.82
N ASN A 11 8.60 -6.51 18.67
CA ASN A 11 7.73 -7.02 19.72
C ASN A 11 6.36 -7.49 19.18
N TYR A 12 5.89 -6.90 18.07
CA TYR A 12 4.68 -7.38 17.39
C TYR A 12 4.85 -8.81 16.87
N HIS A 13 5.97 -9.15 16.26
CA HIS A 13 6.22 -10.53 15.80
C HIS A 13 6.28 -11.56 16.94
N LYS A 14 6.79 -11.20 18.12
CA LYS A 14 6.90 -12.13 19.27
C LYS A 14 5.65 -12.22 20.15
N LYS A 15 4.80 -11.19 20.14
CA LYS A 15 3.67 -11.06 21.09
C LYS A 15 2.33 -10.69 20.44
N GLY A 16 2.31 -10.43 19.14
CA GLY A 16 1.18 -9.81 18.43
C GLY A 16 -0.05 -10.69 18.29
N ASP A 17 0.11 -12.01 18.37
CA ASP A 17 -1.00 -12.96 18.23
C ASP A 17 -1.67 -13.33 19.57
N LYS A 18 -1.01 -12.99 20.68
CA LYS A 18 -1.58 -13.16 22.02
C LYS A 18 -2.21 -11.83 22.42
N ASN A 19 -3.49 -11.84 22.79
CA ASN A 19 -4.26 -10.69 23.30
C ASN A 19 -3.67 -10.17 24.63
N THR A 20 -2.43 -9.70 24.58
CA THR A 20 -1.59 -9.34 25.70
C THR A 20 -1.81 -7.88 26.06
N ARG A 21 -1.51 -7.52 27.31
CA ARG A 21 -1.46 -6.12 27.77
C ARG A 21 -0.69 -5.20 26.81
N TYR A 22 0.36 -5.72 26.16
CA TYR A 22 1.12 -4.97 25.14
C TYR A 22 0.24 -4.57 23.93
N PHE A 23 -0.56 -5.49 23.40
CA PHE A 23 -1.47 -5.20 22.28
C PHE A 23 -2.50 -4.15 22.65
N HIS A 24 -3.15 -4.27 23.81
CA HIS A 24 -4.10 -3.26 24.29
C HIS A 24 -3.47 -1.89 24.46
N VAL A 25 -2.23 -1.80 24.98
CA VAL A 25 -1.51 -0.53 25.11
C VAL A 25 -1.24 0.08 23.74
N VAL A 26 -0.76 -0.70 22.77
CA VAL A 26 -0.50 -0.22 21.41
C VAL A 26 -1.78 0.22 20.70
N VAL A 27 -2.86 -0.56 20.79
CA VAL A 27 -4.18 -0.21 20.22
C VAL A 27 -4.74 1.06 20.86
N ASN A 28 -4.68 1.18 22.19
CA ASN A 28 -5.16 2.38 22.87
C ASN A 28 -4.33 3.61 22.54
N TRP A 29 -3.00 3.47 22.41
CA TRP A 29 -2.13 4.54 21.95
C TRP A 29 -2.51 4.97 20.53
N ARG A 30 -2.69 4.02 19.59
CA ARG A 30 -3.16 4.31 18.22
C ARG A 30 -4.51 4.99 18.20
N ARG A 31 -5.48 4.50 18.99
CA ARG A 31 -6.81 5.12 19.12
C ARG A 31 -6.72 6.56 19.63
N ARG A 32 -5.88 6.83 20.64
CA ARG A 32 -5.68 8.19 21.17
C ARG A 32 -5.02 9.13 20.16
N MET A 33 -3.99 8.65 19.46
CA MET A 33 -3.25 9.45 18.48
C MET A 33 -4.07 9.73 17.21
N ASN A 34 -4.90 8.78 16.79
CA ASN A 34 -5.71 8.88 15.58
C ASN A 34 -7.13 9.42 15.83
N SER A 35 -7.47 9.73 17.09
CA SER A 35 -8.78 10.31 17.41
C SER A 35 -8.86 11.73 16.90
N LEU A 36 -9.74 11.98 15.93
CA LEU A 36 -10.08 13.33 15.50
C LEU A 36 -10.91 14.00 16.61
N LYS A 37 -10.33 14.99 17.31
CA LYS A 37 -10.99 15.69 18.41
C LYS A 37 -11.91 16.82 17.95
N GLY A 38 -11.70 17.29 16.73
CA GLY A 38 -12.36 18.45 16.16
C GLY A 38 -11.59 18.91 14.92
N ILE A 39 -12.16 19.90 14.25
CA ILE A 39 -11.58 20.53 13.07
C ILE A 39 -11.69 22.05 13.22
N GLU A 40 -10.78 22.79 12.62
CA GLU A 40 -10.86 24.24 12.50
C GLU A 40 -11.39 24.60 11.12
N LYS A 41 -12.42 25.45 11.07
CA LYS A 41 -13.00 25.98 9.84
C LYS A 41 -13.22 27.48 10.02
N ASP A 42 -12.64 28.28 9.13
CA ASP A 42 -12.78 29.75 9.11
C ASP A 42 -12.47 30.41 10.47
N GLY A 43 -11.47 29.90 11.19
CA GLY A 43 -11.07 30.38 12.52
C GLY A 43 -11.96 29.91 13.68
N VAL A 44 -12.96 29.07 13.41
CA VAL A 44 -13.86 28.49 14.43
C VAL A 44 -13.49 27.02 14.68
N TRP A 45 -13.30 26.67 15.95
CA TRP A 45 -13.07 25.30 16.37
C TRP A 45 -14.39 24.53 16.50
N ILE A 46 -14.54 23.47 15.70
CA ILE A 46 -15.72 22.61 15.67
C ILE A 46 -15.36 21.27 16.31
N GLN A 47 -16.07 20.90 17.37
CA GLN A 47 -15.85 19.65 18.12
C GLN A 47 -17.11 18.79 18.29
N GLU A 48 -18.29 19.29 17.90
CA GLU A 48 -19.52 18.51 17.97
C GLU A 48 -19.45 17.37 16.92
N PRO A 49 -19.64 16.09 17.32
CA PRO A 49 -19.38 14.96 16.43
C PRO A 49 -20.15 14.96 15.11
N ASN A 50 -21.41 15.42 15.09
CA ASN A 50 -22.20 15.45 13.85
C ASN A 50 -21.74 16.57 12.91
N GLN A 51 -21.38 17.74 13.44
CA GLN A 51 -20.80 18.84 12.70
C GLN A 51 -19.43 18.47 12.13
N VAL A 52 -18.55 17.83 12.93
CA VAL A 52 -17.25 17.35 12.43
C VAL A 52 -17.44 16.37 11.28
N LYS A 53 -18.37 15.40 11.40
CA LYS A 53 -18.69 14.47 10.30
C LYS A 53 -19.20 15.18 9.06
N TYR A 54 -20.13 16.11 9.24
CA TYR A 54 -20.72 16.88 8.14
C TYR A 54 -19.65 17.67 7.38
N GLU A 55 -18.81 18.41 8.10
CA GLU A 55 -17.79 19.27 7.51
C GLU A 55 -16.69 18.45 6.81
N VAL A 56 -16.24 17.34 7.42
CA VAL A 56 -15.28 16.44 6.78
C VAL A 56 -15.88 15.84 5.50
N SER A 57 -17.13 15.39 5.54
CA SER A 57 -17.82 14.86 4.36
C SER A 57 -17.92 15.92 3.27
N ASN A 58 -18.42 17.11 3.60
CA ASN A 58 -18.61 18.21 2.67
C ASN A 58 -17.28 18.65 2.04
N TYR A 59 -16.22 18.78 2.84
CA TYR A 59 -14.88 19.12 2.36
C TYR A 59 -14.39 18.14 1.30
N PHE A 60 -14.45 16.83 1.58
CA PHE A 60 -13.97 15.82 0.63
C PHE A 60 -14.91 15.66 -0.57
N SER A 61 -16.23 15.78 -0.38
CA SER A 61 -17.20 15.78 -1.48
C SER A 61 -16.90 16.91 -2.47
N ASN A 62 -16.64 18.12 -2.00
CA ASN A 62 -16.31 19.26 -2.87
C ASN A 62 -14.88 19.17 -3.43
N LYS A 63 -13.92 18.66 -2.65
CA LYS A 63 -12.54 18.50 -3.12
C LYS A 63 -12.41 17.47 -4.24
N PHE A 64 -13.22 16.41 -4.19
CA PHE A 64 -13.25 15.35 -5.20
C PHE A 64 -14.41 15.50 -6.19
N SER A 65 -15.20 16.58 -6.10
CA SER A 65 -16.13 16.92 -7.17
C SER A 65 -15.34 17.46 -8.35
N GLU A 66 -15.65 16.95 -9.53
CA GLU A 66 -15.11 17.45 -10.79
C GLU A 66 -16.08 18.49 -11.34
N GLU A 67 -15.61 19.72 -11.53
CA GLU A 67 -16.41 20.80 -12.15
C GLU A 67 -16.48 20.67 -13.68
N MET A 68 -15.82 19.67 -14.27
CA MET A 68 -15.68 19.51 -15.71
C MET A 68 -16.93 18.86 -16.32
N TRP A 69 -17.83 19.70 -16.82
CA TRP A 69 -19.07 19.29 -17.51
C TRP A 69 -18.82 18.54 -18.82
N LEU A 70 -17.67 18.75 -19.47
CA LEU A 70 -17.24 18.06 -20.69
C LEU A 70 -15.86 17.45 -20.46
N ARG A 71 -15.82 16.18 -20.07
CA ARG A 71 -14.58 15.42 -20.02
C ARG A 71 -14.13 15.12 -21.45
N PRO A 72 -12.95 15.61 -21.90
CA PRO A 72 -12.46 15.30 -23.23
C PRO A 72 -12.28 13.79 -23.32
N THR A 73 -12.84 13.21 -24.38
CA THR A 73 -12.64 11.81 -24.70
C THR A 73 -11.31 11.66 -25.44
N LEU A 74 -10.78 10.44 -25.43
CA LEU A 74 -9.58 10.11 -26.22
C LEU A 74 -9.96 9.80 -27.68
N ASP A 75 -11.11 10.28 -28.14
CA ASP A 75 -11.60 10.04 -29.50
C ASP A 75 -10.65 10.68 -30.51
N GLY A 76 -10.29 9.93 -31.55
CA GLY A 76 -9.33 10.37 -32.56
C GLY A 76 -7.86 10.33 -32.12
N VAL A 77 -7.55 10.04 -30.85
CA VAL A 77 -6.17 9.84 -30.38
C VAL A 77 -5.66 8.50 -30.88
N GLN A 78 -4.62 8.53 -31.72
CA GLN A 78 -3.93 7.32 -32.17
C GLN A 78 -2.94 6.87 -31.09
N PHE A 79 -3.28 5.80 -30.38
CA PHE A 79 -2.35 5.15 -29.46
C PHE A 79 -1.41 4.23 -30.24
N SER A 80 -0.15 4.22 -29.84
CA SER A 80 0.79 3.17 -30.26
C SER A 80 0.23 1.82 -29.81
N LYS A 81 0.09 0.90 -30.77
CA LYS A 81 -0.33 -0.47 -30.53
C LYS A 81 0.89 -1.37 -30.57
N ILE A 82 0.92 -2.35 -29.70
CA ILE A 82 1.90 -3.42 -29.81
C ILE A 82 1.73 -4.15 -31.15
N SER A 83 2.84 -4.52 -31.77
CA SER A 83 2.81 -5.30 -33.00
C SER A 83 2.23 -6.69 -32.76
N ASN A 84 1.89 -7.42 -33.83
CA ASN A 84 1.42 -8.79 -33.70
C ASN A 84 2.49 -9.70 -33.08
N GLU A 85 3.76 -9.47 -33.44
CA GLU A 85 4.92 -10.19 -32.91
C GLU A 85 5.07 -9.93 -31.41
N GLN A 86 4.99 -8.67 -30.99
CA GLN A 86 5.03 -8.31 -29.57
C GLN A 86 3.87 -8.94 -28.79
N ARG A 87 2.67 -9.01 -29.38
CA ARG A 87 1.53 -9.67 -28.75
C ARG A 87 1.79 -11.16 -28.53
N ILE A 88 2.31 -11.84 -29.55
CA ILE A 88 2.66 -13.26 -29.47
C ILE A 88 3.68 -13.47 -28.35
N LEU A 89 4.77 -12.69 -28.33
CA LEU A 89 5.81 -12.75 -27.30
C LEU A 89 5.25 -12.55 -25.89
N LEU A 90 4.39 -11.55 -25.67
CA LEU A 90 3.78 -11.27 -24.37
C LEU A 90 2.83 -12.36 -23.88
N THR A 91 2.28 -13.17 -24.79
CA THR A 91 1.37 -14.29 -24.46
C THR A 91 2.04 -15.66 -24.46
N GLN A 92 3.34 -15.71 -24.79
CA GLN A 92 4.09 -16.96 -24.81
C GLN A 92 4.33 -17.47 -23.38
N GLN A 93 4.44 -18.79 -23.24
CA GLN A 93 4.86 -19.39 -21.97
C GLN A 93 6.32 -19.07 -21.68
N PHE A 94 6.61 -18.79 -20.40
CA PHE A 94 7.96 -18.52 -19.93
C PHE A 94 8.87 -19.75 -20.05
N GLY A 95 10.09 -19.53 -20.51
CA GLY A 95 11.11 -20.58 -20.59
C GLY A 95 11.75 -20.87 -19.23
N GLY A 96 12.28 -22.08 -19.02
CA GLY A 96 13.01 -22.42 -17.79
C GLY A 96 14.25 -21.54 -17.56
N LEU A 97 14.98 -21.21 -18.62
CA LEU A 97 16.13 -20.31 -18.56
C LEU A 97 15.71 -18.89 -18.17
N GLU A 98 14.65 -18.37 -18.79
CA GLU A 98 14.08 -17.06 -18.50
C GLU A 98 13.64 -16.96 -17.03
N ILE A 99 12.94 -17.97 -16.52
CA ILE A 99 12.53 -18.05 -15.11
C ILE A 99 13.77 -18.03 -14.20
N LYS A 100 14.80 -18.82 -14.54
CA LYS A 100 16.05 -18.86 -13.77
C LYS A 100 16.74 -17.48 -13.77
N GLU A 101 16.88 -16.83 -14.91
CA GLU A 101 17.49 -15.51 -15.01
C GLU A 101 16.70 -14.46 -14.22
N ALA A 102 15.38 -14.46 -14.33
CA ALA A 102 14.51 -13.57 -13.56
C ALA A 102 14.69 -13.75 -12.05
N VAL A 103 14.70 -14.99 -11.56
CA VAL A 103 14.94 -15.32 -10.15
C VAL A 103 16.34 -14.87 -9.71
N TRP A 104 17.37 -15.09 -10.52
CA TRP A 104 18.75 -14.73 -10.17
C TRP A 104 19.01 -13.22 -10.21
N SER A 105 18.28 -12.49 -11.06
CA SER A 105 18.34 -11.03 -11.12
C SER A 105 17.73 -10.32 -9.90
N CYS A 106 16.85 -11.00 -9.15
CA CYS A 106 16.24 -10.45 -7.95
C CYS A 106 17.24 -10.35 -6.79
N ASP A 107 17.14 -9.33 -5.94
CA ASP A 107 17.88 -9.30 -4.69
C ASP A 107 17.43 -10.43 -3.76
N GLY A 108 18.39 -11.17 -3.21
CA GLY A 108 18.16 -12.32 -2.34
C GLY A 108 17.48 -11.97 -1.02
N SER A 109 17.67 -10.74 -0.54
CA SER A 109 17.20 -10.26 0.77
C SER A 109 15.75 -9.75 0.78
N LYS A 110 15.04 -9.85 -0.35
CA LYS A 110 13.63 -9.45 -0.44
C LYS A 110 12.77 -10.24 0.56
N SER A 111 11.72 -9.57 1.04
CA SER A 111 10.77 -10.15 1.99
C SER A 111 10.18 -11.46 1.44
N PRO A 112 10.04 -12.50 2.28
CA PRO A 112 9.43 -13.75 1.87
C PRO A 112 7.94 -13.59 1.56
N GLY A 113 7.41 -14.50 0.73
CA GLY A 113 5.97 -14.62 0.50
C GLY A 113 5.24 -15.25 1.69
N PRO A 114 3.93 -15.53 1.56
CA PRO A 114 3.15 -16.27 2.55
C PRO A 114 3.70 -17.67 2.86
N ASP A 115 4.51 -18.23 1.97
CA ASP A 115 5.22 -19.50 2.10
C ASP A 115 6.46 -19.43 3.01
N GLY A 116 6.93 -18.23 3.36
CA GLY A 116 8.09 -18.01 4.22
C GLY A 116 9.45 -18.12 3.52
N TYR A 117 9.49 -18.34 2.21
CA TYR A 117 10.74 -18.47 1.46
C TYR A 117 11.10 -17.16 0.73
N ASN A 118 12.39 -16.83 0.71
CA ASN A 118 12.92 -15.69 -0.04
C ASN A 118 13.76 -16.16 -1.23
N PHE A 119 14.21 -15.21 -2.06
CA PHE A 119 15.00 -15.52 -3.25
C PHE A 119 16.34 -16.22 -2.92
N ASN A 120 16.96 -15.96 -1.76
CA ASN A 120 18.18 -16.68 -1.37
C ASN A 120 17.93 -18.18 -1.18
N PHE A 121 16.81 -18.55 -0.55
CA PHE A 121 16.42 -19.95 -0.42
C PHE A 121 16.20 -20.59 -1.79
N ILE A 122 15.44 -19.95 -2.68
CA ILE A 122 15.17 -20.48 -4.02
C ILE A 122 16.46 -20.64 -4.83
N LYS A 123 17.35 -19.65 -4.80
CA LYS A 123 18.65 -19.70 -5.48
C LYS A 123 19.55 -20.83 -4.95
N SER A 124 19.53 -21.09 -3.64
CA SER A 124 20.34 -22.16 -3.03
C SER A 124 19.93 -23.57 -3.45
N ILE A 125 18.67 -23.77 -3.85
CA ILE A 125 18.15 -25.07 -4.30
C ILE A 125 18.40 -25.28 -5.80
N GLY A 126 18.39 -24.21 -6.59
CA GLY A 126 18.57 -24.29 -8.05
C GLY A 126 20.02 -24.17 -8.55
N THR A 127 21.02 -24.29 -7.66
CA THR A 127 22.47 -24.29 -7.99
C THR A 127 23.09 -25.68 -8.21
N CYS A 128 22.29 -26.75 -8.34
CA CYS A 128 22.80 -28.04 -8.84
C CYS A 128 23.00 -28.04 -10.35
#